data_AF-A0A1D2X2G6-F1
#
_entry.id   AF-A0A1D2X2G6-F1
#
_cell.length_a   1.000
_cell.length_b   1.000
_cell.length_c   1.000
_cell.angle_alpha   90.00
_cell.angle_beta   90.00
_cell.angle_gamma   90.00
#
_symmetry.space_group_name_H-M   'P 1'
#
loop_
_entity.id
_entity.type
_entity.pdbx_description
1 polymer ?
#
loop_
_entity_poly.entity_id
_entity_poly.type
_entity_poly.pdbx_seq_one_letter_code
_entity_poly.pdbx_strand_id
1 'polypeptide(L)'
;MYYYKLLIMMSRITNFFTDCGEVITSPEDLFYVKRQYGDHNGIWSLIFFSIFLALIIGLAIGNLTVTGILVFVLLVFSLIFKLIQAVLIYLFARLLGGHGEFIGTFNLISYSSVLDIFIILGIACLTLGKLIIIPLLLLVLLWKMVIVITAVNSEYDIGYGKSFLSAYGIILLIFTIIVGLL
;
A
#
# COMPACT_ATOMS: atom_id res chain seq x y z
N MET A 1 11.12 6.82 -34.80
CA MET A 1 11.31 5.76 -33.78
C MET A 1 11.48 6.30 -32.35
N TYR A 2 12.29 7.34 -32.11
CA TYR A 2 12.44 7.97 -30.79
C TYR A 2 11.15 8.60 -30.23
N TYR A 3 10.38 9.32 -31.06
CA TYR A 3 9.10 9.93 -30.66
C TYR A 3 8.09 8.91 -30.13
N TYR A 4 8.00 7.73 -30.75
CA TYR A 4 7.04 6.69 -30.34
C TYR A 4 7.39 6.10 -28.97
N LYS A 5 8.69 5.87 -28.70
CA LYS A 5 9.16 5.43 -27.38
C LYS A 5 8.87 6.48 -26.30
N LEU A 6 9.08 7.75 -26.62
CA LEU A 6 8.79 8.86 -25.70
C LEU A 6 7.30 8.92 -25.35
N LEU A 7 6.43 8.76 -26.35
CA LEU A 7 4.97 8.82 -26.19
C LEU A 7 4.44 7.66 -25.34
N ILE A 8 4.98 6.45 -25.55
CA ILE A 8 4.68 5.27 -24.71
C ILE A 8 5.14 5.51 -23.26
N MET A 9 6.34 6.05 -23.08
CA MET A 9 6.88 6.31 -21.74
C MET A 9 6.03 7.34 -20.99
N MET A 10 5.67 8.44 -21.65
CA MET A 10 4.80 9.46 -21.06
C MET A 10 3.44 8.88 -20.69
N SER A 11 2.81 8.11 -21.58
CA SER A 11 1.54 7.45 -21.27
C SER A 11 1.64 6.50 -20.06
N ARG A 12 2.72 5.73 -19.94
CA ARG A 12 2.94 4.85 -18.77
C ARG A 12 3.06 5.63 -17.47
N ILE A 13 3.80 6.75 -17.48
CA ILE A 13 3.98 7.61 -16.31
C ILE A 13 2.64 8.26 -15.93
N THR A 14 1.91 8.80 -16.90
CA THR A 14 0.60 9.39 -16.65
C THR A 14 -0.36 8.36 -16.07
N ASN A 15 -0.46 7.18 -16.68
CA ASN A 15 -1.31 6.10 -16.19
C ASN A 15 -0.92 5.68 -14.77
N PHE A 16 0.37 5.58 -14.46
CA PHE A 16 0.84 5.27 -13.10
C PHE A 16 0.34 6.30 -12.08
N PHE A 17 0.45 7.59 -12.35
CA PHE A 17 -0.06 8.63 -11.44
C PHE A 17 -1.59 8.71 -11.42
N THR A 18 -2.26 8.43 -12.54
CA THR A 18 -3.72 8.29 -12.57
C THR A 18 -4.18 7.14 -11.67
N ASP A 19 -3.55 5.97 -11.76
CA ASP A 19 -3.83 4.82 -10.89
C ASP A 19 -3.60 5.18 -9.40
N CYS A 20 -2.55 5.97 -9.11
CA CYS A 20 -2.31 6.47 -7.76
C CYS A 20 -3.42 7.42 -7.27
N GLY A 21 -3.95 8.28 -8.12
CA GLY A 21 -5.11 9.11 -7.76
C GLY A 21 -6.35 8.27 -7.53
N GLU A 22 -6.61 7.32 -8.43
CA GLU A 22 -7.79 6.49 -8.44
C GLU A 22 -7.84 5.53 -7.23
N VAL A 23 -6.71 4.98 -6.78
CA VAL A 23 -6.71 4.13 -5.58
C VAL A 23 -7.08 4.90 -4.30
N ILE A 24 -6.88 6.22 -4.30
CA ILE A 24 -7.26 7.07 -3.18
C ILE A 24 -8.76 7.35 -3.20
N THR A 25 -9.35 7.58 -4.38
CA THR A 25 -10.74 8.04 -4.52
C THR A 25 -11.74 6.91 -4.73
N SER A 26 -11.37 5.90 -5.50
CA SER A 26 -12.24 4.84 -6.02
C SER A 26 -11.47 3.52 -6.18
N PRO A 27 -10.98 2.93 -5.07
CA PRO A 27 -10.16 1.71 -5.11
C PRO A 27 -10.89 0.51 -5.72
N GLU A 28 -12.22 0.43 -5.59
CA GLU A 28 -13.04 -0.65 -6.17
C GLU A 28 -12.95 -0.70 -7.70
N ASP A 29 -13.16 0.46 -8.34
CA ASP A 29 -13.14 0.61 -9.80
C ASP A 29 -11.74 0.29 -10.34
N LEU A 30 -10.72 0.85 -9.70
CA LEU A 30 -9.33 0.57 -10.06
C LEU A 30 -9.04 -0.92 -9.98
N PHE A 31 -9.34 -1.57 -8.85
CA PHE A 31 -9.00 -2.98 -8.65
C PHE A 31 -9.78 -3.93 -9.54
N TYR A 32 -11.02 -3.58 -9.89
CA TYR A 32 -11.79 -4.31 -10.91
C TYR A 32 -11.06 -4.32 -12.25
N VAL A 33 -10.57 -3.16 -12.70
CA VAL A 33 -9.80 -3.04 -13.96
C VAL A 33 -8.46 -3.76 -13.83
N LYS A 34 -7.69 -3.50 -12.77
CA LYS A 34 -6.34 -4.06 -12.61
C LYS A 34 -6.31 -5.58 -12.49
N ARG A 35 -7.35 -6.19 -11.91
CA ARG A 35 -7.51 -7.65 -11.89
C ARG A 35 -7.64 -8.25 -13.29
N GLN A 36 -8.24 -7.54 -14.24
CA GLN A 36 -8.47 -8.05 -15.61
C GLN A 36 -7.24 -7.90 -16.51
N TYR A 37 -6.52 -6.78 -16.40
CA TYR A 37 -5.41 -6.44 -17.31
C TYR A 37 -4.02 -6.84 -16.80
N GLY A 38 -3.89 -7.25 -15.52
CA GLY A 38 -2.71 -7.94 -15.01
C GLY A 38 -1.41 -7.11 -15.04
N ASP A 39 -1.44 -5.87 -14.54
CA ASP A 39 -0.21 -5.06 -14.39
C ASP A 39 0.49 -5.27 -13.03
N HIS A 40 1.60 -4.55 -12.82
CA HIS A 40 2.38 -4.57 -11.56
C HIS A 40 2.51 -3.18 -10.95
N ASN A 41 1.59 -2.27 -11.28
CA ASN A 41 1.69 -0.87 -10.89
C ASN A 41 1.54 -0.65 -9.37
N GLY A 42 0.88 -1.58 -8.67
CA GLY A 42 0.80 -1.55 -7.21
C GLY A 42 2.16 -1.82 -6.56
N ILE A 43 2.93 -2.78 -7.08
CA ILE A 43 4.31 -3.05 -6.63
C ILE A 43 5.21 -1.86 -6.95
N TRP A 44 5.07 -1.25 -8.12
CA TRP A 44 5.80 -0.03 -8.46
C TRP A 44 5.45 1.14 -7.54
N SER A 45 4.19 1.25 -7.14
CA SER A 45 3.74 2.24 -6.17
C SER A 45 4.44 2.04 -4.83
N LEU A 46 4.51 0.80 -4.35
CA LEU A 46 5.22 0.45 -3.11
C LEU A 46 6.69 0.87 -3.17
N ILE A 47 7.40 0.52 -4.25
CA ILE A 47 8.80 0.90 -4.42
C ILE A 47 8.95 2.42 -4.42
N PHE A 48 8.15 3.11 -5.24
CA PHE A 48 8.24 4.55 -5.41
C PHE A 48 7.96 5.30 -4.11
N PHE A 49 6.83 5.02 -3.45
CA PHE A 49 6.43 5.72 -2.23
C PHE A 49 7.30 5.36 -1.02
N SER A 50 7.80 4.13 -0.91
CA SER A 50 8.77 3.77 0.15
C SER A 50 10.09 4.53 -0.01
N ILE A 51 10.64 4.60 -1.23
CA ILE A 51 11.87 5.35 -1.50
C ILE A 51 11.63 6.84 -1.24
N PHE A 52 10.51 7.38 -1.74
CA PHE A 52 10.21 8.79 -1.61
C PHE A 52 10.00 9.20 -0.15
N LEU A 53 9.24 8.42 0.62
CA LEU A 53 9.06 8.65 2.06
C LEU A 53 10.40 8.60 2.81
N ALA A 54 11.25 7.62 2.51
CA ALA A 54 12.55 7.48 3.14
C ALA A 54 13.49 8.66 2.84
N LEU A 55 13.47 9.16 1.60
CA LEU A 55 14.22 10.35 1.20
C LEU A 55 13.74 11.59 1.96
N ILE A 56 12.43 11.79 2.08
CA ILE A 56 11.87 12.94 2.80
C ILE A 56 12.22 12.89 4.30
N ILE A 57 12.11 11.72 4.93
CA ILE A 57 12.52 11.54 6.33
C ILE A 57 14.02 11.79 6.49
N GLY A 58 14.84 11.23 5.59
CA GLY A 58 16.30 11.41 5.63
C GLY A 58 16.73 12.87 5.45
N LEU A 59 16.10 13.59 4.53
CA LEU A 59 16.30 15.03 4.33
C LEU A 59 15.91 15.83 5.57
N ALA A 60 14.80 15.47 6.23
CA ALA A 60 14.37 16.11 7.47
C ALA A 60 15.37 15.89 8.63
N ILE A 61 16.09 14.76 8.64
CA ILE A 61 17.16 14.46 9.62
C ILE A 61 18.46 15.21 9.28
N GLY A 62 18.71 15.50 8.00
CA GLY A 62 19.88 16.25 7.55
C GLY A 62 21.18 15.44 7.49
N ASN A 63 21.11 14.10 7.48
CA ASN A 63 22.29 13.23 7.43
C ASN A 63 22.22 12.26 6.24
N LEU A 64 23.17 12.38 5.31
CA LEU A 64 23.21 11.61 4.07
C LEU A 64 23.41 10.10 4.31
N THR A 65 24.28 9.72 5.25
CA THR A 65 24.53 8.32 5.59
C THR A 65 23.29 7.66 6.18
N VAL A 66 22.61 8.35 7.10
CA VAL A 66 21.36 7.89 7.69
C VAL A 66 20.26 7.80 6.63
N THR A 67 20.21 8.75 5.70
CA THR A 67 19.27 8.74 4.57
C THR A 67 19.44 7.50 3.70
N GLY A 68 20.68 7.14 3.33
CA GLY A 68 20.95 5.95 2.53
C GLY A 68 20.50 4.66 3.22
N ILE A 69 20.77 4.53 4.53
CA ILE A 69 20.33 3.39 5.34
C ILE A 69 18.80 3.35 5.43
N LEU A 70 18.15 4.49 5.66
CA LEU A 70 16.69 4.58 5.73
C LEU A 70 16.02 4.16 4.44
N VAL A 71 16.53 4.59 3.28
CA VAL A 71 16.01 4.18 1.97
C VAL A 71 16.06 2.66 1.83
N PHE A 72 17.21 2.05 2.13
CA PHE A 72 17.35 0.60 2.05
C PHE A 72 16.41 -0.12 3.02
N VAL A 73 16.40 0.29 4.29
CA VAL A 73 15.58 -0.34 5.33
C VAL A 73 14.09 -0.22 5.03
N LEU A 74 13.59 0.98 4.70
CA LEU A 74 12.18 1.20 4.42
C LEU A 74 11.71 0.46 3.17
N LEU A 75 12.52 0.44 2.10
CA LEU A 75 12.18 -0.30 0.88
C LEU A 75 12.12 -1.81 1.14
N VAL A 76 13.18 -2.38 1.71
CA VAL A 76 13.27 -3.83 1.95
C VAL A 76 12.23 -4.28 2.96
N PHE A 77 12.06 -3.53 4.06
CA PHE A 77 11.06 -3.83 5.06
C PHE A 77 9.64 -3.76 4.49
N SER A 78 9.31 -2.72 3.71
CA SER A 78 7.97 -2.56 3.13
C SER A 78 7.65 -3.68 2.14
N LEU A 79 8.61 -4.09 1.31
CA LEU A 79 8.47 -5.22 0.40
C LEU A 79 8.26 -6.54 1.15
N ILE A 80 9.11 -6.85 2.13
CA ILE A 80 9.00 -8.08 2.93
C ILE A 80 7.69 -8.10 3.70
N PHE A 81 7.31 -6.99 4.33
CA PHE A 81 6.07 -6.88 5.08
C PHE A 81 4.86 -7.13 4.17
N LYS A 82 4.81 -6.51 2.99
CA LYS A 82 3.73 -6.72 2.02
C LYS A 82 3.71 -8.12 1.45
N LEU A 83 4.87 -8.74 1.26
CA LEU A 83 4.97 -10.12 0.82
C LEU A 83 4.39 -11.07 1.87
N ILE A 84 4.79 -10.93 3.13
CA ILE A 84 4.25 -11.71 4.25
C ILE A 84 2.75 -11.49 4.38
N GLN A 85 2.30 -10.24 4.30
CA GLN A 85 0.87 -9.89 4.34
C GLN A 85 0.10 -10.58 3.22
N ALA A 86 0.61 -10.57 1.98
CA ALA A 86 -0.02 -11.24 0.85
C ALA A 86 -0.07 -12.77 1.03
N VAL A 87 0.99 -13.38 1.60
CA VAL A 87 1.00 -14.83 1.89
C VAL A 87 -0.11 -15.18 2.87
N LEU A 88 -0.23 -14.43 3.96
CA LEU A 88 -1.28 -14.65 4.95
C LEU A 88 -2.66 -14.48 4.31
N ILE A 89 -2.90 -13.35 3.62
CA ILE A 89 -4.16 -13.10 2.92
C ILE A 89 -4.51 -14.26 1.98
N TYR A 90 -3.56 -14.71 1.15
CA TYR A 90 -3.77 -15.78 0.19
C TYR A 90 -4.23 -17.07 0.88
N LEU A 91 -3.57 -17.46 1.98
CA LEU A 91 -3.94 -18.65 2.74
C LEU A 91 -5.33 -18.53 3.35
N PHE A 92 -5.64 -17.43 4.04
CA PHE A 92 -6.94 -17.27 4.70
C PHE A 92 -8.10 -17.06 3.72
N ALA A 93 -7.88 -16.29 2.65
CA ALA A 93 -8.90 -16.08 1.63
C ALA A 93 -9.25 -17.40 0.93
N ARG A 94 -8.25 -18.25 0.63
CA ARG A 94 -8.47 -19.61 0.10
C ARG A 94 -9.24 -20.51 1.08
N LEU A 95 -8.90 -20.47 2.37
CA LEU A 95 -9.63 -21.21 3.42
C LEU A 95 -11.09 -20.76 3.55
N LEU A 96 -11.38 -19.49 3.27
CA LEU A 96 -12.71 -18.90 3.32
C LEU A 96 -13.51 -19.08 2.00
N GLY A 97 -12.96 -19.82 1.02
CA GLY A 97 -13.60 -20.18 -0.24
C GLY A 97 -13.28 -19.28 -1.42
N GLY A 98 -12.29 -18.38 -1.32
CA GLY A 98 -11.89 -17.48 -2.40
C GLY A 98 -11.03 -18.13 -3.48
N HIS A 99 -11.12 -17.62 -4.71
CA HIS A 99 -10.43 -18.20 -5.88
C HIS A 99 -9.35 -17.31 -6.54
N GLY A 100 -8.93 -16.24 -5.86
CA GLY A 100 -7.91 -15.30 -6.36
C GLY A 100 -6.47 -15.81 -6.39
N GLU A 101 -5.59 -15.01 -6.96
CA GLU A 101 -4.17 -15.31 -7.15
C GLU A 101 -3.27 -14.56 -6.17
N PHE A 102 -2.18 -15.21 -5.77
CA PHE A 102 -1.18 -14.62 -4.88
C PHE A 102 -0.54 -13.35 -5.47
N ILE A 103 -0.13 -13.40 -6.74
CA ILE A 103 0.54 -12.27 -7.41
C ILE A 103 -0.43 -11.09 -7.56
N GLY A 104 -1.69 -11.36 -7.95
CA GLY A 104 -2.75 -10.36 -8.00
C GLY A 104 -2.94 -9.69 -6.63
N THR A 105 -3.06 -10.49 -5.57
CA THR A 105 -3.16 -10.00 -4.19
C THR A 105 -1.99 -9.09 -3.82
N PHE A 106 -0.75 -9.57 -4.02
CA PHE A 106 0.45 -8.83 -3.68
C PHE A 106 0.52 -7.49 -4.42
N ASN A 107 0.14 -7.47 -5.70
CA ASN A 107 0.06 -6.24 -6.47
C ASN A 107 -1.00 -5.28 -5.92
N LEU A 108 -2.25 -5.73 -5.75
CA LEU A 108 -3.35 -4.86 -5.36
C LEU A 108 -3.15 -4.26 -3.95
N ILE A 109 -2.72 -5.06 -2.96
CA ILE A 109 -2.49 -4.54 -1.60
C ILE A 109 -1.30 -3.57 -1.54
N SER A 110 -0.40 -3.60 -2.52
CA SER A 110 0.76 -2.73 -2.59
C SER A 110 0.39 -1.29 -2.96
N TYR A 111 -0.76 -1.05 -3.61
CA TYR A 111 -1.29 0.30 -3.83
C TYR A 111 -1.59 1.07 -2.54
N SER A 112 -1.77 0.39 -1.40
CA SER A 112 -1.94 1.08 -0.11
C SER A 112 -0.72 1.96 0.27
N SER A 113 0.45 1.75 -0.32
CA SER A 113 1.63 2.62 -0.19
C SER A 113 1.43 4.02 -0.77
N VAL A 114 0.50 4.20 -1.72
CA VAL A 114 0.20 5.50 -2.31
C VAL A 114 -0.20 6.51 -1.24
N LEU A 115 -0.84 6.06 -0.16
CA LEU A 115 -1.23 6.89 0.97
C LEU A 115 -0.06 7.43 1.79
N ASP A 116 1.16 6.94 1.58
CA ASP A 116 2.36 7.54 2.16
C ASP A 116 2.57 8.97 1.67
N ILE A 117 1.97 9.37 0.55
CA ILE A 117 1.95 10.78 0.11
C ILE A 117 1.39 11.72 1.19
N PHE A 118 0.38 11.30 1.93
CA PHE A 118 -0.20 12.11 3.00
C PHE A 118 0.78 12.22 4.18
N ILE A 119 1.51 11.16 4.50
CA ILE A 119 2.56 11.18 5.53
C ILE A 119 3.68 12.12 5.10
N ILE A 120 4.11 12.05 3.83
CA ILE A 120 5.12 12.95 3.25
C ILE A 120 4.69 14.41 3.39
N LEU A 121 3.45 14.74 3.03
CA LEU A 121 2.90 16.08 3.20
C LEU A 121 2.84 16.49 4.68
N GLY A 122 2.44 15.58 5.57
CA GLY A 122 2.41 15.80 7.01
C GLY A 122 3.79 16.12 7.60
N ILE A 123 4.83 15.41 7.15
CA ILE A 123 6.23 15.66 7.54
C ILE A 123 6.67 17.04 7.01
N ALA A 124 6.36 17.37 5.76
CA ALA A 124 6.69 18.69 5.21
C ALA A 124 6.01 19.84 5.98
N CYS A 125 4.79 19.61 6.48
CA CYS A 125 4.02 20.57 7.27
C CYS A 125 4.32 20.56 8.78
N LEU A 126 5.32 19.79 9.25
CA LEU A 126 5.74 19.77 10.66
C LEU A 126 6.03 21.17 11.24
N THR A 127 6.47 22.09 10.38
CA THR A 127 6.74 23.49 10.70
C THR A 127 5.49 24.28 11.12
N LEU A 128 4.29 23.81 10.73
CA LEU A 128 3.00 24.46 11.03
C LEU A 128 2.38 23.99 12.35
N GLY A 129 2.86 22.89 12.94
CA GLY A 129 2.40 22.39 14.24
C GLY A 129 2.37 20.86 14.36
N LYS A 130 2.98 20.34 15.42
CA LYS A 130 3.14 18.89 15.65
C LYS A 130 1.83 18.13 15.92
N LEU A 131 0.77 18.84 16.33
CA LEU A 131 -0.51 18.24 16.74
C LEU A 131 -1.32 17.66 15.57
N ILE A 132 -1.08 18.09 14.32
CA ILE A 132 -1.83 17.65 13.14
C ILE A 132 -1.42 16.22 12.69
N ILE A 133 -0.24 15.76 13.09
CA ILE A 133 0.32 14.48 12.62
C ILE A 133 -0.45 13.28 13.14
N ILE A 134 -0.87 13.29 14.40
CA ILE A 134 -1.52 12.13 15.01
C ILE A 134 -2.87 11.84 14.31
N PRO A 135 -3.78 12.82 14.11
CA PRO A 135 -5.00 12.59 13.33
C PRO A 135 -4.74 12.15 11.89
N LEU A 136 -3.70 12.71 11.25
CA LEU A 136 -3.33 12.37 9.88
C LEU A 136 -2.86 10.91 9.76
N LEU A 137 -1.99 10.46 10.66
CA LEU A 137 -1.51 9.08 10.70
C LEU A 137 -2.66 8.10 10.92
N LEU A 138 -3.61 8.45 11.80
CA LEU A 138 -4.80 7.62 12.05
C LEU A 138 -5.67 7.52 10.79
N LEU A 139 -5.91 8.64 10.11
CA LEU A 139 -6.69 8.67 8.86
C LEU A 139 -6.03 7.82 7.78
N VAL A 140 -4.71 7.98 7.58
CA VAL A 140 -3.93 7.17 6.63
C VAL A 140 -4.01 5.69 6.98
N LEU A 141 -3.87 5.33 8.26
CA LEU A 141 -3.96 3.93 8.70
C LEU A 141 -5.32 3.32 8.37
N LEU A 142 -6.41 4.01 8.72
CA LEU A 142 -7.77 3.54 8.45
C LEU A 142 -8.02 3.42 6.94
N TRP A 143 -7.56 4.38 6.15
CA TRP A 143 -7.74 4.34 4.71
C TRP A 143 -6.89 3.24 4.04
N LYS A 144 -5.67 2.98 4.54
CA LYS A 144 -4.88 1.80 4.13
C LYS A 144 -5.64 0.50 4.38
N MET A 145 -6.37 0.40 5.50
CA MET A 145 -7.20 -0.77 5.77
C MET A 145 -8.31 -0.93 4.75
N VAL A 146 -9.03 0.15 4.43
CA VAL A 146 -10.07 0.14 3.38
C VAL A 146 -9.49 -0.37 2.06
N ILE A 147 -8.39 0.22 1.59
CA ILE A 147 -7.73 -0.19 0.33
C ILE A 147 -7.35 -1.69 0.36
N VAL A 148 -6.75 -2.18 1.45
CA VAL A 148 -6.37 -3.59 1.53
C VAL A 148 -7.59 -4.50 1.54
N ILE A 149 -8.65 -4.18 2.27
CA ILE A 149 -9.87 -5.00 2.31
C ILE A 149 -10.50 -5.04 0.91
N THR A 150 -10.60 -3.89 0.24
CA THR A 150 -11.12 -3.79 -1.12
C THR A 150 -10.28 -4.60 -2.09
N ALA A 151 -8.94 -4.52 -2.02
CA ALA A 151 -8.04 -5.33 -2.83
C ALA A 151 -8.29 -6.84 -2.67
N VAL A 152 -8.47 -7.30 -1.42
CA VAL A 152 -8.77 -8.71 -1.15
C VAL A 152 -10.15 -9.10 -1.68
N ASN A 153 -11.15 -8.25 -1.49
CA ASN A 153 -12.50 -8.52 -1.99
C ASN A 153 -12.51 -8.59 -3.52
N SER A 154 -11.85 -7.64 -4.19
CA SER A 154 -11.72 -7.62 -5.64
C SER A 154 -11.00 -8.85 -6.18
N GLU A 155 -9.95 -9.32 -5.50
CA GLU A 155 -9.15 -10.47 -5.96
C GLU A 155 -9.84 -11.83 -5.73
N TYR A 156 -10.48 -12.02 -4.57
CA TYR A 156 -11.01 -13.33 -4.16
C TYR A 156 -12.52 -13.47 -4.25
N ASP A 157 -13.26 -12.36 -4.35
CA ASP A 157 -14.73 -12.31 -4.43
C ASP A 157 -15.44 -13.04 -3.26
N ILE A 158 -14.98 -12.78 -2.04
CA ILE A 158 -15.46 -13.44 -0.81
C ILE A 158 -16.35 -12.55 0.07
N GLY A 159 -16.62 -11.31 -0.36
CA GLY A 159 -17.33 -10.29 0.42
C GLY A 159 -16.44 -9.56 1.42
N TYR A 160 -16.79 -8.31 1.76
CA TYR A 160 -15.99 -7.43 2.61
C TYR A 160 -15.70 -7.98 4.02
N GLY A 161 -16.67 -8.64 4.65
CA GLY A 161 -16.48 -9.20 5.99
C GLY A 161 -15.42 -10.31 6.03
N LYS A 162 -15.47 -11.24 5.07
CA LYS A 162 -14.44 -12.30 4.95
C LYS A 162 -13.11 -11.72 4.51
N SER A 163 -13.12 -10.72 3.61
CA SER A 163 -11.92 -10.01 3.15
C SER A 163 -11.20 -9.32 4.30
N PHE A 164 -11.93 -8.64 5.18
CA PHE A 164 -11.40 -8.05 6.41
C PHE A 164 -10.75 -9.10 7.32
N LEU A 165 -11.44 -10.23 7.56
CA LEU A 165 -10.92 -11.30 8.39
C LEU A 165 -9.66 -11.94 7.78
N SER A 166 -9.59 -12.12 6.47
CA SER A 166 -8.38 -12.63 5.81
C SER A 166 -7.21 -11.64 5.84
N ALA A 167 -7.48 -10.33 5.78
CA ALA A 167 -6.44 -9.30 5.78
C ALA A 167 -5.90 -8.99 7.18
N TYR A 168 -6.77 -8.99 8.20
CA TYR A 168 -6.45 -8.50 9.54
C TYR A 168 -6.79 -9.49 10.67
N GLY A 169 -7.43 -10.62 10.37
CA GLY A 169 -7.91 -11.58 11.38
C GLY A 169 -6.81 -12.13 12.28
N ILE A 170 -5.62 -12.45 11.76
CA ILE A 170 -4.49 -12.88 12.61
C ILE A 170 -4.07 -11.76 13.56
N ILE A 171 -3.95 -10.53 13.06
CA ILE A 171 -3.52 -9.38 13.85
C ILE A 171 -4.53 -9.14 14.97
N LEU A 172 -5.83 -9.20 14.67
CA LEU A 172 -6.91 -9.08 15.64
C LEU A 172 -6.90 -10.21 16.66
N LEU A 173 -6.61 -11.44 16.25
CA LEU A 173 -6.55 -12.60 17.14
C LEU A 173 -5.37 -12.47 18.12
N ILE A 174 -4.19 -12.08 17.63
CA ILE A 174 -3.02 -11.80 18.48
C ILE A 174 -3.35 -10.67 19.47
N PHE A 175 -3.95 -9.57 18.99
CA PHE A 175 -4.35 -8.46 19.85
C PHE A 175 -5.34 -8.88 20.93
N THR A 176 -6.34 -9.69 20.56
CA THR A 176 -7.35 -10.20 21.49
C THR A 176 -6.73 -11.12 22.55
N ILE A 177 -5.77 -11.98 22.17
CA ILE A 177 -5.03 -12.80 23.13
C ILE A 177 -4.23 -11.93 24.10
N ILE A 178 -3.50 -10.94 23.61
CA ILE A 178 -2.68 -10.05 24.45
C ILE A 178 -3.56 -9.26 25.42
N VAL A 179 -4.66 -8.67 24.94
CA VAL A 179 -5.57 -7.89 25.78
C VAL A 179 -6.35 -8.76 26.75
N GLY A 180 -6.76 -9.97 26.34
CA GLY A 180 -7.46 -10.92 27.21
C GLY A 180 -6.56 -11.59 28.26
N LEU A 181 -5.24 -11.52 28.11
CA LEU A 181 -4.26 -11.98 29.09
C LEU A 181 -3.83 -10.88 30.09
N LEU A 182 -4.14 -9.61 29.81
CA LEU A 182 -3.90 -8.45 30.67
C LEU A 182 -5.08 -8.19 31.61
#